data_AF-A0A291QZZ1-F1
#
_entry.id   AF-A0A291QZZ1-F1
#
_cell.length_a   1.000
_cell.length_b   1.000
_cell.length_c   1.000
_cell.angle_alpha   90.00
_cell.angle_beta   90.00
_cell.angle_gamma   90.00
#
_symmetry.space_group_name_H-M   'P 1'
#
loop_
_entity.id
_entity.type
_entity.pdbx_description
1 polymer ?
#
loop_
_entity_poly.entity_id
_entity_poly.type
_entity_poly.pdbx_seq_one_letter_code
_entity_poly.pdbx_strand_id
1 'polypeptide(L)'
;MKKLCFLCIATGMFLVAGPGKLDANSHQPASCISVVFEWKKAKDGAWPGMKDGKTYWYKLKKGGNLVWSTDGKSWAEVPGNAWADKDGKWLKISDGKLLWSKDGNDWAEVPEWKWEASDGKWYKFDKNWGLWVNM
;
A
#
# COMPACT_ATOMS: atom_id res chain seq x y z
N MET A 1 -5.84 -42.53 -12.76
CA MET A 1 -6.10 -43.78 -12.04
C MET A 1 -4.79 -44.33 -11.49
N LYS A 2 -4.58 -44.27 -10.16
CA LYS A 2 -3.83 -45.26 -9.39
C LYS A 2 -4.01 -44.94 -7.91
N LYS A 3 -4.72 -45.84 -7.24
CA LYS A 3 -4.92 -45.90 -5.79
C LYS A 3 -3.64 -46.44 -5.16
N LEU A 4 -3.28 -45.97 -3.97
CA LEU A 4 -2.59 -46.82 -3.00
C LEU A 4 -2.99 -46.41 -1.58
N CYS A 5 -3.75 -47.28 -0.93
CA CYS A 5 -4.01 -47.29 0.50
C CYS A 5 -3.08 -48.30 1.15
N PHE A 6 -2.42 -47.96 2.24
CA PHE A 6 -1.88 -48.83 3.31
C PHE A 6 -1.46 -47.88 4.45
N LEU A 7 -1.57 -48.15 5.75
CA LEU A 7 -2.31 -49.06 6.61
C LEU A 7 -1.95 -48.59 8.03
N CYS A 8 -2.87 -48.74 8.99
CA CYS A 8 -2.74 -48.36 10.39
C CYS A 8 -1.53 -48.98 11.10
N ILE A 9 -0.94 -48.25 12.05
CA ILE A 9 -0.37 -48.84 13.27
C ILE A 9 -0.90 -48.04 14.46
N ALA A 10 -1.71 -48.72 15.26
CA ALA A 10 -2.12 -48.30 16.58
C ALA A 10 -1.08 -48.74 17.62
N THR A 11 -1.26 -48.21 18.83
CA THR A 11 -0.78 -48.66 20.15
C THR A 11 0.38 -47.87 20.76
N GLY A 12 0.08 -47.21 21.89
CA GLY A 12 1.06 -46.60 22.79
C GLY A 12 0.32 -45.88 23.92
N MET A 13 0.36 -46.47 25.10
CA MET A 13 -0.51 -46.24 26.26
C MET A 13 0.12 -45.28 27.28
N PHE A 14 -0.74 -44.73 28.15
CA PHE A 14 -0.52 -44.26 29.53
C PHE A 14 0.01 -42.84 29.86
N LEU A 15 -0.86 -42.20 30.65
CA LEU A 15 -0.84 -41.02 31.52
C LEU A 15 0.47 -40.65 32.22
N VAL A 16 0.76 -39.33 32.32
CA VAL A 16 1.17 -38.67 33.57
C VAL A 16 0.64 -37.23 33.59
N ALA A 17 -0.18 -36.89 34.58
CA ALA A 17 -0.51 -35.52 34.96
C ALA A 17 0.46 -35.05 36.05
N GLY A 18 1.07 -33.89 35.89
CA GLY A 18 1.90 -33.24 36.90
C GLY A 18 1.54 -31.76 37.01
N PRO A 19 1.33 -31.18 38.20
CA PRO A 19 1.14 -29.75 38.36
C PRO A 19 2.51 -29.07 38.45
N GLY A 20 3.01 -28.60 37.30
CA GLY A 20 4.20 -27.75 37.23
C GLY A 20 3.79 -26.28 37.29
N LYS A 21 4.14 -25.61 38.39
CA LYS A 21 4.05 -24.16 38.54
C LYS A 21 4.88 -23.49 37.43
N LEU A 22 4.27 -22.56 36.70
CA LEU A 22 4.97 -21.70 35.75
C LEU A 22 5.55 -20.51 36.53
N ASP A 23 6.85 -20.57 36.82
CA ASP A 23 7.59 -19.41 37.30
C ASP A 23 7.88 -18.45 36.15
N ALA A 24 7.61 -17.19 36.42
CA ALA A 24 7.74 -16.05 35.52
C ALA A 24 9.19 -15.85 35.08
N ASN A 25 9.46 -16.05 33.78
CA ASN A 25 10.68 -15.55 33.16
C ASN A 25 10.33 -14.23 32.46
N SER A 26 10.69 -13.11 33.11
CA SER A 26 10.53 -11.76 32.59
C SER A 26 11.41 -11.56 31.36
N HIS A 27 10.89 -11.92 30.19
CA HIS A 27 11.37 -11.39 28.94
C HIS A 27 10.97 -9.92 28.91
N GLN A 28 11.92 -9.05 29.25
CA GLN A 28 11.86 -7.64 28.90
C GLN A 28 11.74 -7.59 27.37
N PRO A 29 10.60 -7.16 26.79
CA PRO A 29 10.54 -7.00 25.36
C PRO A 29 11.52 -5.87 25.02
N ALA A 30 12.48 -6.17 24.15
CA ALA A 30 13.26 -5.15 23.48
C ALA A 30 12.29 -4.12 22.93
N SER A 31 12.33 -2.88 23.44
CA SER A 31 11.57 -1.77 22.86
C SER A 31 12.00 -1.64 21.41
N CYS A 32 11.20 -2.19 20.51
CA CYS A 32 11.22 -1.81 19.12
C CYS A 32 10.88 -0.32 19.10
N ILE A 33 11.86 0.51 18.73
CA ILE A 33 11.61 1.91 18.42
C ILE A 33 10.69 1.89 17.19
N SER A 34 9.39 1.91 17.44
CA SER A 34 8.39 2.16 16.41
C SER A 34 8.59 3.61 15.99
N VAL A 35 9.32 3.81 14.89
CA VAL A 35 9.31 5.09 14.17
C VAL A 35 7.88 5.24 13.66
N VAL A 36 7.02 5.89 14.44
CA VAL A 36 5.65 6.18 14.04
C VAL A 36 5.74 7.30 13.02
N PHE A 37 5.85 6.95 11.74
CA PHE A 37 5.76 7.92 10.67
C PHE A 37 4.36 8.52 10.66
N GLU A 38 4.28 9.85 10.79
CA GLU A 38 3.03 10.57 10.97
C GLU A 38 2.43 10.94 9.61
N TRP A 39 1.16 10.62 9.40
CA TRP A 39 0.44 11.09 8.22
C TRP A 39 0.09 12.57 8.37
N LYS A 40 0.52 13.40 7.42
CA LYS A 40 0.17 14.82 7.38
C LYS A 40 -0.51 15.16 6.06
N LYS A 41 -1.47 16.07 6.11
CA LYS A 41 -2.15 16.55 4.90
C LYS A 41 -1.14 17.29 4.02
N ALA A 42 -1.07 16.92 2.74
CA ALA A 42 -0.16 17.57 1.80
C ALA A 42 -0.61 19.02 1.55
N LYS A 43 0.29 19.99 1.74
CA LYS A 43 -0.03 21.42 1.62
C LYS A 43 -0.58 21.78 0.24
N ASP A 44 0.12 21.33 -0.81
CA ASP A 44 -0.20 21.71 -2.19
C ASP A 44 -1.11 20.69 -2.88
N GLY A 45 -1.43 19.58 -2.21
CA GLY A 45 -2.19 18.47 -2.80
C GLY A 45 -1.52 17.86 -4.03
N ALA A 46 -0.21 18.06 -4.19
CA ALA A 46 0.58 17.54 -5.28
C ALA A 46 1.49 16.40 -4.81
N TRP A 47 1.73 15.43 -5.68
CA TRP A 47 2.65 14.32 -5.46
C TRP A 47 3.51 14.07 -6.69
N PRO A 48 4.73 13.56 -6.53
CA PRO A 48 5.59 13.24 -7.65
C PRO A 48 5.24 11.86 -8.23
N GLY A 49 5.40 11.69 -9.53
CA GLY A 49 5.41 10.40 -10.19
C GLY A 49 6.41 10.40 -11.34
N MET A 50 6.89 9.22 -11.73
CA MET A 50 7.91 9.10 -12.76
C MET A 50 7.32 8.54 -14.05
N LYS A 51 7.54 9.22 -15.16
CA LYS A 51 7.11 8.78 -16.49
C LYS A 51 8.19 9.13 -17.50
N ASP A 52 8.54 8.20 -18.38
CA ASP A 52 9.55 8.40 -19.43
C ASP A 52 10.90 8.91 -18.90
N GLY A 53 11.31 8.46 -17.70
CA GLY A 53 12.54 8.88 -17.04
C GLY A 53 12.52 10.30 -16.45
N LYS A 54 11.36 10.97 -16.45
CA LYS A 54 11.18 12.33 -15.92
C LYS A 54 10.20 12.32 -14.75
N THR A 55 10.47 13.18 -13.77
CA THR A 55 9.53 13.44 -12.67
C THR A 55 8.46 14.42 -13.15
N TYR A 56 7.21 14.03 -12.96
CA TYR A 56 6.03 14.87 -13.13
C TYR A 56 5.38 15.06 -11.77
N TRP A 57 4.84 16.26 -11.53
CA TRP A 57 4.00 16.54 -10.37
C TRP A 57 2.55 16.35 -10.76
N TYR A 58 1.82 15.55 -10.01
CA TYR A 58 0.41 15.26 -10.22
C TYR A 58 -0.43 15.93 -9.14
N LYS A 59 -1.67 16.32 -9.48
CA LYS A 59 -2.63 16.92 -8.55
C LYS A 59 -4.06 16.67 -9.02
N LEU A 60 -5.01 16.63 -8.09
CA LEU A 60 -6.44 16.64 -8.42
C LEU A 60 -6.96 18.08 -8.49
N LYS A 61 -7.66 18.41 -9.58
CA LYS A 61 -8.48 19.62 -9.69
C LYS A 61 -9.82 19.42 -8.97
N LYS A 62 -10.50 20.54 -8.69
CA LYS A 62 -11.89 20.53 -8.25
C LYS A 62 -12.74 19.78 -9.29
N GLY A 63 -13.43 18.73 -8.86
CA GLY A 63 -14.16 17.81 -9.75
C GLY A 63 -13.47 16.46 -9.99
N GLY A 64 -12.26 16.23 -9.47
CA GLY A 64 -11.59 14.92 -9.51
C GLY A 64 -10.71 14.68 -10.73
N ASN A 65 -10.58 15.66 -11.63
CA ASN A 65 -9.70 15.55 -12.79
C ASN A 65 -8.22 15.60 -12.39
N LEU A 66 -7.42 14.67 -12.92
CA LEU A 66 -5.99 14.64 -12.73
C LEU A 66 -5.29 15.64 -13.66
N VAL A 67 -4.41 16.44 -13.08
CA VAL A 67 -3.49 17.31 -13.81
C VAL A 67 -2.06 16.98 -13.46
N TRP A 68 -1.16 17.25 -14.41
CA TRP A 68 0.28 17.16 -14.22
C TRP A 68 1.01 18.46 -14.51
N SER A 69 2.22 18.56 -14.01
CA SER A 69 3.12 19.68 -14.22
C SER A 69 4.57 19.19 -14.25
N THR A 70 5.40 19.79 -15.10
CA THR A 70 6.85 19.56 -15.14
C THR A 70 7.64 20.61 -14.36
N ASP A 71 7.01 21.74 -14.02
CA ASP A 71 7.65 22.90 -13.36
C ASP A 71 7.00 23.23 -12.01
N GLY A 72 5.94 22.51 -11.61
CA GLY A 72 5.13 22.76 -10.42
C GLY A 72 4.22 24.00 -10.49
N LYS A 73 4.23 24.72 -11.62
CA LYS A 73 3.54 26.02 -11.79
C LYS A 73 2.47 25.95 -12.88
N SER A 74 2.80 25.32 -14.00
CA SER A 74 1.97 25.16 -15.18
C SER A 74 1.35 23.77 -15.18
N TRP A 75 0.02 23.70 -15.16
CA TRP A 75 -0.72 22.44 -14.99
C TRP A 75 -1.57 22.12 -16.21
N ALA A 76 -1.38 20.92 -16.77
CA ALA A 76 -2.16 20.40 -17.90
C ALA A 76 -2.94 19.16 -17.49
N GLU A 77 -4.03 18.84 -18.20
CA GLU A 77 -4.77 17.60 -17.96
C GLU A 77 -3.92 16.38 -18.36
N VAL A 78 -4.05 15.30 -17.58
CA VAL A 78 -3.34 14.06 -17.85
C VAL A 78 -4.17 13.20 -18.79
N PRO A 79 -3.67 12.88 -20.00
CA PRO A 79 -4.35 11.95 -20.89
C PRO A 79 -4.56 10.60 -20.19
N GLY A 80 -5.79 10.09 -20.18
CA GLY A 80 -6.14 8.82 -19.54
C GLY A 80 -6.31 8.87 -18.02
N ASN A 81 -6.18 10.05 -17.39
CA ASN A 81 -6.43 10.26 -15.96
C ASN A 81 -5.63 9.31 -15.03
N ALA A 82 -4.42 8.93 -15.45
CA ALA A 82 -3.59 7.94 -14.78
C ALA A 82 -2.15 8.43 -14.53
N TRP A 83 -1.52 7.96 -13.45
CA TRP A 83 -0.13 8.27 -13.08
C TRP A 83 0.61 7.02 -12.64
N ALA A 84 1.93 7.05 -12.59
CA ALA A 84 2.74 5.92 -12.13
C ALA A 84 3.09 6.04 -10.64
N ASP A 85 3.07 4.91 -9.91
CA ASP A 85 3.76 4.79 -8.62
C ASP A 85 5.28 4.63 -8.81
N LYS A 86 5.99 4.46 -7.69
CA LYS A 86 7.43 4.19 -7.67
C LYS A 86 7.86 2.97 -8.50
N ASP A 87 7.02 1.92 -8.54
CA ASP A 87 7.32 0.67 -9.24
C ASP A 87 6.87 0.70 -10.71
N GLY A 88 6.37 1.83 -11.20
CA GLY A 88 5.87 1.98 -12.56
C GLY A 88 4.47 1.40 -12.78
N LYS A 89 3.74 1.06 -11.71
CA LYS A 89 2.34 0.64 -11.81
C LYS A 89 1.48 1.86 -12.06
N TRP A 90 0.50 1.71 -12.95
CA TRP A 90 -0.45 2.76 -13.25
C TRP A 90 -1.50 2.85 -12.16
N LEU A 91 -1.80 4.06 -11.70
CA LEU A 91 -2.89 4.40 -10.80
C LEU A 91 -3.85 5.33 -11.52
N LYS A 92 -5.14 5.19 -11.25
CA LYS A 92 -6.16 6.14 -11.71
C LYS A 92 -7.32 6.23 -10.74
N ILE A 93 -8.09 7.31 -10.85
CA ILE A 93 -9.37 7.43 -10.14
C ILE A 93 -10.48 7.10 -11.14
N SER A 94 -11.30 6.10 -10.80
CA SER A 94 -12.49 5.71 -11.55
C SER A 94 -13.58 5.30 -10.57
N ASP A 95 -14.83 5.71 -10.84
CA ASP A 95 -16.01 5.30 -10.07
C ASP A 95 -15.87 5.51 -8.55
N GLY A 96 -15.23 6.62 -8.17
CA GLY A 96 -15.02 6.96 -6.76
C GLY A 96 -13.98 6.08 -6.05
N LYS A 97 -13.14 5.35 -6.78
CA LYS A 97 -12.10 4.47 -6.24
C LYS A 97 -10.73 4.78 -6.82
N LEU A 98 -9.69 4.55 -6.01
CA LEU A 98 -8.32 4.51 -6.48
C LEU A 98 -8.02 3.10 -6.99
N LEU A 99 -7.70 2.99 -8.28
CA LEU A 99 -7.37 1.73 -8.93
C LEU A 99 -5.90 1.70 -9.33
N TRP A 100 -5.29 0.51 -9.37
CA TRP A 100 -3.96 0.28 -9.92
C TRP A 100 -3.96 -0.83 -10.97
N SER A 101 -2.99 -0.77 -11.87
CA SER A 101 -2.76 -1.74 -12.93
C SER A 101 -1.26 -1.88 -13.21
N LYS A 102 -0.83 -3.10 -13.55
CA LYS A 102 0.56 -3.34 -14.00
C LYS A 102 0.72 -3.18 -15.51
N ASP A 103 -0.35 -3.35 -16.27
CA ASP A 103 -0.34 -3.45 -17.74
C ASP A 103 -1.23 -2.39 -18.41
N GLY A 104 -2.01 -1.64 -17.63
CA GLY A 104 -2.97 -0.64 -18.10
C GLY A 104 -4.34 -1.22 -18.50
N ASN A 105 -4.50 -2.54 -18.51
CA ASN A 105 -5.74 -3.21 -18.95
C ASN A 105 -6.53 -3.74 -17.75
N ASP A 106 -5.86 -4.48 -16.86
CA ASP A 106 -6.49 -5.06 -15.68
C ASP A 106 -6.31 -4.14 -14.48
N TRP A 107 -7.43 -3.71 -13.88
CA TRP A 107 -7.45 -2.74 -12.80
C TRP A 107 -7.99 -3.37 -11.51
N ALA A 108 -7.28 -3.15 -10.41
CA ALA A 108 -7.69 -3.56 -9.08
C ALA A 108 -7.76 -2.35 -8.14
N GLU A 109 -8.58 -2.41 -7.10
CA GLU A 109 -8.62 -1.35 -6.10
C GLU A 109 -7.31 -1.31 -5.28
N VAL A 110 -6.81 -0.11 -5.02
CA VAL A 110 -5.64 0.11 -4.19
C VAL A 110 -6.03 -0.01 -2.72
N PRO A 111 -5.45 -0.94 -1.94
CA PRO A 111 -5.77 -1.08 -0.52
C PRO A 111 -5.53 0.22 0.24
N GLU A 112 -6.53 0.61 1.04
CA GLU A 112 -6.52 1.84 1.86
C GLU A 112 -6.22 3.14 1.09
N TRP A 113 -6.29 3.08 -0.25
CA TRP A 113 -5.94 4.16 -1.17
C TRP A 113 -4.54 4.74 -0.94
N LYS A 114 -3.56 3.87 -0.60
CA LYS A 114 -2.17 4.24 -0.34
C LYS A 114 -1.25 3.78 -1.48
N TRP A 115 -0.26 4.60 -1.82
CA TRP A 115 0.79 4.24 -2.79
C TRP A 115 2.12 4.90 -2.43
N GLU A 116 3.22 4.32 -2.88
CA GLU A 116 4.54 4.95 -2.79
C GLU A 116 4.81 5.76 -4.06
N ALA A 117 5.10 7.04 -3.90
CA ALA A 117 5.41 7.93 -5.01
C ALA A 117 6.88 7.80 -5.42
N SER A 118 7.26 8.45 -6.54
CA SER A 118 8.63 8.37 -7.06
C SER A 118 9.70 8.99 -6.15
N ASP A 119 9.31 9.78 -5.15
CA ASP A 119 10.21 10.32 -4.12
C ASP A 119 10.41 9.37 -2.92
N GLY A 120 9.83 8.17 -2.97
CA GLY A 120 9.93 7.16 -1.92
C GLY A 120 9.04 7.42 -0.69
N LYS A 121 8.19 8.44 -0.74
CA LYS A 121 7.22 8.69 0.33
C LYS A 121 5.91 7.97 0.04
N TRP A 122 5.24 7.59 1.11
CA TRP A 122 3.89 7.06 1.03
C TRP A 122 2.88 8.20 0.98
N TYR A 123 1.99 8.10 0.00
CA TYR A 123 0.86 9.00 -0.18
C TYR A 123 -0.43 8.22 -0.01
N LYS A 124 -1.50 8.92 0.36
CA LYS A 124 -2.85 8.36 0.38
C LYS A 124 -3.92 9.40 0.13
N PHE A 125 -5.08 8.94 -0.33
CA PHE A 125 -6.30 9.73 -0.33
C PHE A 125 -7.19 9.39 0.86
N ASP A 126 -7.84 10.41 1.44
CA ASP A 126 -8.97 10.22 2.33
C ASP A 126 -10.30 10.14 1.56
N LYS A 127 -11.41 9.93 2.28
CA LYS A 127 -12.76 9.81 1.70
C LYS A 127 -13.22 11.05 0.92
N ASN A 128 -12.60 12.21 1.16
CA ASN A 128 -12.89 13.47 0.49
C ASN A 128 -11.87 13.78 -0.61
N TRP A 129 -11.06 12.80 -1.03
CA TRP A 129 -9.95 12.97 -1.98
C TRP A 129 -8.88 13.96 -1.49
N GLY A 130 -8.79 14.17 -0.18
CA GLY A 130 -7.69 14.90 0.44
C GLY A 130 -6.41 14.07 0.38
N LEU A 131 -5.32 14.67 -0.11
CA LEU A 131 -4.02 14.02 -0.18
C LEU A 131 -3.28 14.11 1.16
N TRP A 132 -2.76 12.98 1.61
CA TRP A 132 -1.90 12.87 2.78
C TRP A 132 -0.56 12.24 2.40
N VAL A 133 0.49 12.65 3.08
CA VAL A 133 1.85 12.14 2.92
C VAL A 133 2.38 11.67 4.27
N ASN A 134 3.08 10.54 4.26
CA ASN A 134 3.77 9.97 5.40
C ASN A 134 5.22 10.50 5.41
N MET A 135 5.63 11.12 6.52
CA MET A 135 6.93 11.79 6.69
C MET A 135 7.60 11.38 7.99
#